data_AF-A0ABD7KFN5-F1
#
_entry.id   AF-A0ABD7KFN5-F1
#
_cell.length_a   1.000
_cell.length_b   1.000
_cell.length_c   1.000
_cell.angle_alpha   90.00
_cell.angle_beta   90.00
_cell.angle_gamma   90.00
#
_symmetry.space_group_name_H-M   'P 1'
#
loop_
_entity.id
_entity.type
_entity.pdbx_description
1 polymer ?
#
loop_
_entity_poly.entity_id
_entity_poly.type
_entity_poly.pdbx_seq_one_letter_code
_entity_poly.pdbx_strand_id
1 'polypeptide(L)'
;MSQYLFKDIPGEYFEKFRPVRDAFSNLENLLVTAEIVNSCHSSRNKETGDFDLLITTGTHKRILIRKPDGFFTMNLPFQVIEFEENIIFNYDAYGLTVNAEFISRCRNVITTCENGFFSHEAIAVDLCDNFDRDMQQAINYSDAISALLLLDHGYFRFDDDPINVNGRVHPRYHFDFFCNNSTNVKIGSNIRIADSFFLDLFDASKDRPYLA
;
A
#
# COMPACT_ATOMS: atom_id res chain seq x y z
N MET A 1 1.75 -11.88 -15.30
CA MET A 1 1.34 -10.67 -14.56
C MET A 1 -0.15 -10.84 -14.31
N SER A 2 -0.60 -10.74 -13.06
CA SER A 2 -2.02 -10.82 -12.74
C SER A 2 -2.50 -9.49 -12.16
N GLN A 3 -3.76 -9.14 -12.43
CA GLN A 3 -4.41 -7.94 -11.91
C GLN A 3 -5.59 -8.35 -11.04
N TYR A 4 -5.74 -7.64 -9.93
CA TYR A 4 -6.68 -7.97 -8.89
C TYR A 4 -7.47 -6.71 -8.52
N LEU A 5 -8.68 -6.61 -9.05
CA LEU A 5 -9.55 -5.45 -8.89
C LEU A 5 -10.54 -5.67 -7.74
N PHE A 6 -10.76 -4.62 -6.96
CA PHE A 6 -11.78 -4.56 -5.91
C PHE A 6 -12.60 -3.29 -6.10
N LYS A 7 -13.91 -3.41 -5.97
CA LYS A 7 -14.90 -2.36 -6.17
C LYS A 7 -15.96 -2.37 -5.07
N ASP A 8 -16.55 -1.22 -4.80
CA ASP A 8 -17.55 -1.02 -3.75
C ASP A 8 -17.00 -1.38 -2.37
N ILE A 9 -15.73 -0.99 -2.14
CA ILE A 9 -15.10 -1.13 -0.82
C ILE A 9 -15.79 -0.13 0.15
N PRO A 10 -16.13 -0.54 1.38
CA PRO A 10 -16.73 0.36 2.36
C PRO A 10 -15.88 1.63 2.59
N GLY A 11 -16.54 2.78 2.64
CA GLY A 11 -15.90 4.10 2.77
C GLY A 11 -14.95 4.23 3.97
N GLU A 12 -15.26 3.55 5.07
CA GLU A 12 -14.46 3.52 6.30
C GLU A 12 -13.01 3.05 6.10
N TYR A 13 -12.73 2.20 5.11
CA TYR A 13 -11.37 1.80 4.81
C TYR A 13 -10.58 2.93 4.15
N PHE A 14 -11.24 3.77 3.34
CA PHE A 14 -10.59 4.90 2.68
C PHE A 14 -10.18 6.00 3.66
N GLU A 15 -10.94 6.15 4.74
CA GLU A 15 -10.61 7.08 5.83
C GLU A 15 -9.36 6.66 6.62
N LYS A 16 -9.01 5.36 6.60
CA LYS A 16 -7.81 4.85 7.27
C LYS A 16 -6.52 5.10 6.47
N PHE A 17 -6.59 5.25 5.14
CA PHE A 17 -5.41 5.53 4.34
C PHE A 17 -4.86 6.93 4.64
N ARG A 18 -3.54 7.03 4.80
CA ARG A 18 -2.86 8.28 5.20
C ARG A 18 -1.85 8.72 4.15
N PRO A 19 -1.58 10.03 4.02
CA PRO A 19 -0.43 10.52 3.27
C PRO A 19 0.86 9.91 3.82
N VAL A 20 1.70 9.40 2.94
CA VAL A 20 2.99 8.79 3.32
C VAL A 20 3.98 9.89 3.71
N ARG A 21 4.39 9.89 4.99
CA ARG A 21 5.38 10.82 5.54
C ARG A 21 6.61 10.10 6.10
N ASP A 22 6.49 8.83 6.41
CA ASP A 22 7.52 7.98 6.98
C ASP A 22 7.24 6.50 6.66
N ALA A 23 8.15 5.63 7.11
CA ALA A 23 8.03 4.18 6.96
C ALA A 23 6.78 3.63 7.67
N PHE A 24 6.39 4.20 8.81
CA PHE A 24 5.20 3.78 9.55
C PHE A 24 3.91 4.11 8.79
N SER A 25 3.82 5.30 8.19
CA SER A 25 2.70 5.71 7.33
C SER A 25 2.54 4.78 6.13
N ASN A 26 3.65 4.33 5.54
CA ASN A 26 3.63 3.32 4.48
C ASN A 26 3.11 1.97 4.98
N LEU A 27 3.63 1.50 6.13
CA LEU A 27 3.20 0.25 6.72
C LEU A 27 1.70 0.29 7.05
N GLU A 28 1.19 1.36 7.66
CA GLU A 28 -0.24 1.56 7.91
C GLU A 28 -1.09 1.40 6.63
N ASN A 29 -0.69 2.05 5.52
CA ASN A 29 -1.40 1.90 4.26
C ASN A 29 -1.37 0.45 3.74
N LEU A 30 -0.25 -0.26 3.89
CA LEU A 30 -0.16 -1.69 3.57
C LEU A 30 -1.11 -2.52 4.43
N LEU A 31 -1.20 -2.23 5.73
CA LEU A 31 -2.09 -2.92 6.66
C LEU A 31 -3.57 -2.69 6.29
N VAL A 32 -3.96 -1.45 5.96
CA VAL A 32 -5.32 -1.16 5.47
C VAL A 32 -5.64 -1.96 4.21
N THR A 33 -4.68 -2.08 3.28
CA THR A 33 -4.84 -2.91 2.08
C THR A 33 -5.03 -4.37 2.44
N ALA A 34 -4.23 -4.90 3.36
CA ALA A 34 -4.36 -6.28 3.83
C ALA A 34 -5.70 -6.53 4.53
N GLU A 35 -6.21 -5.57 5.32
CA GLU A 35 -7.55 -5.66 5.91
C GLU A 35 -8.65 -5.75 4.86
N ILE A 36 -8.58 -4.91 3.81
CA ILE A 36 -9.54 -4.96 2.70
C ILE A 36 -9.50 -6.34 2.05
N VAL A 37 -8.31 -6.86 1.76
CA VAL A 37 -8.15 -8.19 1.14
C VAL A 37 -8.73 -9.30 2.03
N ASN A 38 -8.51 -9.21 3.35
CA ASN A 38 -8.97 -10.21 4.31
C ASN A 38 -10.47 -10.12 4.66
N SER A 39 -11.14 -9.00 4.36
CA SER A 39 -12.51 -8.74 4.85
C SER A 39 -13.52 -8.47 3.73
N CYS A 40 -13.07 -7.89 2.61
CA CYS A 40 -13.93 -7.42 1.52
C CYS A 40 -13.92 -8.39 0.32
N HIS A 41 -14.08 -9.69 0.60
CA HIS A 41 -14.11 -10.74 -0.42
C HIS A 41 -15.20 -10.51 -1.48
N SER A 42 -16.38 -10.03 -1.08
CA SER A 42 -17.49 -9.71 -1.98
C SER A 42 -17.23 -8.51 -2.89
N SER A 43 -16.28 -7.64 -2.53
CA SER A 43 -15.86 -6.49 -3.34
C SER A 43 -14.96 -6.90 -4.51
N ARG A 44 -14.61 -8.19 -4.64
CA ARG A 44 -13.78 -8.70 -5.72
C ARG A 44 -14.47 -8.48 -7.07
N ASN A 45 -13.87 -7.65 -7.93
CA ASN A 45 -14.40 -7.36 -9.25
C ASN A 45 -13.64 -8.16 -10.32
N LYS A 46 -14.34 -9.06 -11.02
CA LYS A 46 -13.80 -9.85 -12.14
C LYS A 46 -14.45 -9.49 -13.48
N GLU A 47 -15.53 -8.70 -13.46
CA GLU A 47 -16.39 -8.49 -14.63
C GLU A 47 -16.11 -7.17 -15.35
N THR A 48 -15.77 -6.12 -14.60
CA THR A 48 -15.53 -4.79 -15.16
C THR A 48 -14.09 -4.33 -14.91
N GLY A 49 -13.60 -3.40 -15.75
CA GLY A 49 -12.32 -2.74 -15.52
C GLY A 49 -12.36 -1.64 -14.46
N ASP A 50 -13.49 -1.47 -13.76
CA ASP A 50 -13.64 -0.45 -12.72
C ASP A 50 -13.11 -0.94 -11.36
N PHE A 51 -12.56 -0.05 -10.55
CA PHE A 51 -11.96 -0.41 -9.27
C PHE A 51 -11.88 0.77 -8.33
N ASP A 52 -11.91 0.49 -7.03
CA ASP A 52 -11.45 1.41 -6.00
C ASP A 52 -10.05 1.02 -5.51
N LEU A 53 -9.71 -0.27 -5.57
CA LEU A 53 -8.39 -0.83 -5.27
C LEU A 53 -7.96 -1.80 -6.37
N LEU A 54 -6.73 -1.65 -6.86
CA LEU A 54 -6.08 -2.56 -7.79
C LEU A 54 -4.79 -3.09 -7.18
N ILE A 55 -4.61 -4.40 -7.23
CA ILE A 55 -3.36 -5.08 -6.88
C ILE A 55 -2.78 -5.72 -8.15
N THR A 56 -1.51 -5.49 -8.43
CA THR A 56 -0.80 -6.05 -9.59
C THR A 56 0.34 -6.96 -9.13
N THR A 57 0.59 -8.05 -9.86
CA THR A 57 1.70 -8.98 -9.62
C THR A 57 2.57 -9.15 -10.87
N GLY A 58 3.80 -9.66 -10.69
CA GLY A 58 4.77 -9.84 -11.79
C GLY A 58 5.92 -8.86 -11.63
N THR A 59 6.35 -8.23 -12.74
CA THR A 59 7.47 -7.28 -12.74
C THR A 59 7.15 -6.02 -11.94
N HIS A 60 5.93 -5.48 -12.06
CA HIS A 60 5.48 -4.31 -11.32
C HIS A 60 4.46 -4.76 -10.25
N LYS A 61 4.97 -5.20 -9.09
CA LYS A 61 4.13 -5.57 -7.94
C LYS A 61 3.67 -4.31 -7.23
N ARG A 62 2.40 -3.92 -7.39
CA ARG A 62 1.91 -2.66 -6.85
C ARG A 62 0.50 -2.77 -6.30
N ILE A 63 0.21 -1.85 -5.40
CA ILE A 63 -1.13 -1.57 -4.89
C ILE A 63 -1.46 -0.16 -5.38
N LEU A 64 -2.63 0.00 -6.00
CA LEU A 64 -3.15 1.26 -6.53
C LEU A 64 -4.52 1.51 -5.91
N ILE A 65 -4.68 2.68 -5.29
CA ILE A 65 -5.91 3.06 -4.60
C ILE A 65 -6.46 4.29 -5.31
N ARG A 66 -7.71 4.19 -5.78
CA ARG A 66 -8.44 5.31 -6.35
C ARG A 66 -9.04 6.17 -5.25
N LYS A 67 -8.93 7.49 -5.42
CA LYS A 67 -9.61 8.50 -4.61
C LYS A 67 -10.50 9.36 -5.53
N PRO A 68 -11.49 10.08 -4.97
CA PRO A 68 -12.31 11.00 -5.77
C PRO A 68 -11.49 12.03 -6.56
N ASP A 69 -10.39 12.48 -5.95
CA ASP A 69 -9.47 13.51 -6.42
C ASP A 69 -8.17 12.95 -7.02
N GLY A 70 -8.09 11.66 -7.34
CA GLY A 70 -6.92 11.08 -7.99
C GLY A 70 -6.64 9.65 -7.58
N PHE A 71 -5.37 9.32 -7.37
CA PHE A 71 -4.97 8.00 -6.87
C PHE A 71 -3.63 8.08 -6.16
N PHE A 72 -3.31 7.06 -5.39
CA PHE A 72 -1.94 6.81 -4.97
C PHE A 72 -1.59 5.34 -5.14
N THR A 73 -0.29 5.06 -5.20
CA THR A 73 0.20 3.71 -5.34
C THR A 73 1.47 3.47 -4.54
N MET A 74 1.66 2.23 -4.11
CA MET A 74 2.84 1.74 -3.39
C MET A 74 3.21 0.33 -3.87
N ASN A 75 4.43 -0.08 -3.57
CA ASN A 75 4.92 -1.43 -3.80
C ASN A 75 4.08 -2.45 -3.02
N LEU A 76 3.86 -3.63 -3.63
CA LEU A 76 3.28 -4.78 -2.94
C LEU A 76 4.42 -5.70 -2.47
N PRO A 77 4.75 -5.72 -1.16
CA PRO A 77 5.84 -6.56 -0.64
C PRO A 77 5.42 -8.02 -0.44
N PHE A 78 4.13 -8.34 -0.58
CA PHE A 78 3.59 -9.66 -0.30
C PHE A 78 3.44 -10.49 -1.58
N GLN A 79 3.56 -11.80 -1.42
CA GLN A 79 3.07 -12.74 -2.40
C GLN A 79 1.54 -12.77 -2.35
N VAL A 80 0.92 -12.80 -3.51
CA VAL A 80 -0.52 -13.01 -3.65
C VAL A 80 -0.74 -14.49 -3.90
N ILE A 81 -1.55 -15.11 -3.05
CA ILE A 81 -1.99 -16.50 -3.21
C ILE A 81 -3.48 -16.47 -3.54
N GLU A 82 -3.84 -17.09 -4.66
CA GLU A 82 -5.24 -17.25 -5.07
C GLU A 82 -5.83 -18.46 -4.34
N PHE A 83 -7.01 -18.28 -3.74
CA PHE A 83 -7.78 -19.34 -3.10
C PHE A 83 -9.25 -19.21 -3.48
N GLU A 84 -9.74 -20.17 -4.26
CA GLU A 84 -11.09 -20.16 -4.83
C GLU A 84 -11.40 -18.83 -5.54
N GLU A 85 -12.34 -18.05 -5.02
CA GLU A 85 -12.75 -16.76 -5.57
C GLU A 85 -11.99 -15.57 -4.98
N ASN A 86 -11.12 -15.80 -4.00
CA ASN A 86 -10.43 -14.78 -3.21
C ASN A 86 -8.92 -14.81 -3.38
N ILE A 87 -8.28 -13.80 -2.80
CA ILE A 87 -6.83 -13.78 -2.61
C ILE A 87 -6.49 -13.60 -1.14
N ILE A 88 -5.35 -14.13 -0.76
CA ILE A 88 -4.69 -13.86 0.51
C ILE A 88 -3.28 -13.35 0.24
N PHE A 89 -2.75 -12.62 1.21
CA PHE A 89 -1.37 -12.19 1.20
C PHE A 89 -0.50 -13.09 2.08
N ASN A 90 0.67 -13.44 1.57
CA ASN A 90 1.70 -14.15 2.28
C ASN A 90 3.01 -13.36 2.23
N TYR A 91 3.65 -13.18 3.38
CA TYR A 91 4.98 -12.63 3.45
C TYR A 91 6.01 -13.76 3.34
N ASP A 92 6.26 -14.16 2.09
CA ASP A 92 7.01 -15.36 1.72
C ASP A 92 8.41 -15.43 2.34
N ALA A 93 9.11 -14.29 2.40
CA ALA A 93 10.47 -14.21 2.98
C ALA A 93 10.55 -14.66 4.44
N TYR A 94 9.44 -14.59 5.18
CA TYR A 94 9.36 -14.94 6.60
C TYR A 94 8.38 -16.11 6.87
N GLY A 95 7.77 -16.66 5.82
CA GLY A 95 6.75 -17.71 5.94
C GLY A 95 5.51 -17.29 6.74
N LEU A 96 5.16 -16.00 6.73
CA LEU A 96 4.07 -15.44 7.53
C LEU A 96 2.84 -15.14 6.68
N THR A 97 1.68 -15.67 7.06
CA THR A 97 0.41 -15.26 6.47
C THR A 97 0.02 -13.86 6.94
N VAL A 98 -0.38 -12.98 6.03
CA VAL A 98 -0.79 -11.60 6.36
C VAL A 98 -2.27 -11.59 6.72
N ASN A 99 -2.59 -12.17 7.87
CA ASN A 99 -3.94 -12.29 8.43
C ASN A 99 -4.19 -11.20 9.51
N ALA A 100 -5.31 -11.31 10.22
CA ALA A 100 -5.65 -10.38 11.31
C ALA A 100 -4.62 -10.37 12.46
N GLU A 101 -3.98 -11.51 12.75
CA GLU A 101 -2.92 -11.61 13.76
C GLU A 101 -1.68 -10.83 13.32
N PHE A 102 -1.21 -11.03 12.08
CA PHE A 102 -0.11 -10.28 11.50
C PHE A 102 -0.37 -8.77 11.55
N ILE A 103 -1.57 -8.34 11.13
CA ILE A 103 -1.97 -6.93 11.16
C ILE A 103 -1.93 -6.38 12.59
N SER A 104 -2.43 -7.15 13.57
CA SER A 104 -2.46 -6.74 14.98
C SER A 104 -1.05 -6.59 15.56
N ARG A 105 -0.15 -7.52 15.23
CA ARG A 105 1.27 -7.45 15.60
C ARG A 105 1.96 -6.25 14.99
N CYS A 106 1.75 -5.96 13.70
CA CYS A 106 2.28 -4.75 13.07
C CYS A 106 1.82 -3.47 13.77
N ARG A 107 0.54 -3.36 14.12
CA ARG A 107 0.01 -2.19 14.85
C ARG A 107 0.60 -2.05 16.23
N ASN A 108 0.78 -3.15 16.96
CA ASN A 108 1.47 -3.14 18.25
C ASN A 108 2.89 -2.58 18.09
N VAL A 109 3.66 -3.04 17.09
CA VAL A 109 5.00 -2.49 16.81
C VAL A 109 4.95 -0.99 16.49
N ILE A 110 4.01 -0.54 15.65
CA ILE A 110 3.85 0.89 15.33
C ILE A 110 3.62 1.70 16.61
N THR A 111 2.68 1.26 17.47
CA THR A 111 2.41 1.92 18.75
C THR A 111 3.63 1.92 19.68
N THR A 112 4.37 0.81 19.75
CA THR A 112 5.59 0.71 20.56
C THR A 112 6.68 1.66 20.06
N CYS A 113 6.81 1.82 18.74
CA CYS A 113 7.75 2.77 18.14
C CYS A 113 7.34 4.23 18.33
N GLU A 114 6.06 4.55 18.30
CA GLU A 114 5.55 5.92 18.53
C GLU A 114 5.82 6.43 19.96
N ASN A 115 5.96 5.52 20.93
CA ASN A 115 6.17 5.85 22.34
C ASN A 115 7.61 6.26 22.71
N GLY A 116 8.59 6.24 21.78
CA GLY A 116 9.94 6.78 22.01
C GLY A 116 11.08 5.91 21.48
N PHE A 117 12.22 5.89 22.17
CA PHE A 117 13.40 5.10 21.78
C PHE A 117 13.10 3.60 21.86
N PHE A 118 12.88 2.98 20.71
CA PHE A 118 12.74 1.54 20.58
C PHE A 118 14.03 0.90 20.06
N SER A 119 14.25 -0.36 20.42
CA SER A 119 15.27 -1.22 19.82
C SER A 119 14.59 -2.47 19.27
N HIS A 120 15.32 -3.22 18.45
CA HIS A 120 14.84 -4.48 17.92
C HIS A 120 14.48 -5.48 19.05
N GLU A 121 15.29 -5.51 20.11
CA GLU A 121 15.04 -6.34 21.30
C GLU A 121 13.79 -5.87 22.06
N ALA A 122 13.61 -4.55 22.20
CA ALA A 122 12.42 -4.00 22.86
C ALA A 122 11.13 -4.38 22.11
N ILE A 123 11.15 -4.32 20.78
CA ILE A 123 10.04 -4.75 19.93
C ILE A 123 9.77 -6.25 20.10
N ALA A 124 10.81 -7.08 20.07
CA ALA A 124 10.66 -8.53 20.23
C ALA A 124 10.11 -8.91 21.62
N VAL A 125 10.55 -8.24 22.68
CA VAL A 125 10.02 -8.44 24.04
C VAL A 125 8.56 -8.03 24.13
N ASP A 126 8.19 -6.86 23.60
CA ASP A 126 6.81 -6.38 23.60
C ASP A 126 5.87 -7.31 22.80
N LEU A 127 6.31 -7.80 21.64
CA LEU A 127 5.58 -8.79 20.86
C LEU A 127 5.44 -10.14 21.58
N CYS A 128 6.44 -10.54 22.37
CA CYS A 128 6.39 -11.75 23.17
C CYS A 128 5.34 -11.61 24.29
N ASP A 129 5.37 -10.49 25.01
CA ASP A 129 4.51 -10.25 26.16
C ASP A 129 3.03 -10.08 25.79
N ASN A 130 2.72 -9.46 24.64
CA ASN A 130 1.35 -9.12 24.23
C ASN A 130 0.60 -10.22 23.46
N PHE A 131 1.29 -11.23 22.92
CA PHE A 131 0.66 -12.24 22.05
C PHE A 131 0.81 -13.67 22.60
N ASP A 132 1.81 -14.43 22.17
CA ASP A 132 1.88 -15.88 22.39
C ASP A 132 2.90 -16.30 23.45
N ARG A 133 3.68 -15.36 24.02
CA ARG A 133 4.81 -15.63 24.92
C ARG A 133 5.86 -16.60 24.36
N ASP A 134 5.95 -16.68 23.03
CA ASP A 134 7.02 -17.38 22.33
C ASP A 134 8.04 -16.36 21.82
N MET A 135 9.22 -16.36 22.42
CA MET A 135 10.28 -15.43 22.06
C MET A 135 10.81 -15.66 20.64
N GLN A 136 10.89 -16.91 20.17
CA GLN A 136 11.41 -17.21 18.84
C GLN A 136 10.45 -16.72 17.75
N GLN A 137 9.15 -16.90 17.99
CA GLN A 137 8.11 -16.37 17.09
C GLN A 137 8.09 -14.84 17.13
N ALA A 138 8.22 -14.23 18.33
CA ALA A 138 8.27 -12.78 18.48
C ALA A 138 9.46 -12.16 17.75
N ILE A 139 10.64 -12.80 17.80
CA ILE A 139 11.82 -12.40 17.02
C ILE A 139 11.52 -12.47 15.52
N ASN A 140 10.92 -13.56 15.03
CA ASN A 140 10.58 -13.69 13.61
C ASN A 140 9.63 -12.58 13.12
N TYR A 141 8.62 -12.23 13.92
CA TYR A 141 7.74 -11.09 13.62
C TYR A 141 8.47 -9.75 13.70
N SER A 142 9.35 -9.56 14.70
CA SER A 142 10.16 -8.35 14.83
C SER A 142 11.04 -8.14 13.60
N ASP A 143 11.69 -9.20 13.11
CA ASP A 143 12.51 -9.18 11.91
C ASP A 143 11.67 -8.89 10.66
N ALA A 144 10.53 -9.56 10.51
CA ALA A 144 9.62 -9.36 9.39
C ALA A 144 9.12 -7.92 9.31
N ILE A 145 8.67 -7.35 10.43
CA ILE A 145 8.14 -5.99 10.48
C ILE A 145 9.26 -4.98 10.25
N SER A 146 10.44 -5.20 10.83
CA SER A 146 11.62 -4.37 10.59
C SER A 146 12.01 -4.36 9.11
N ALA A 147 11.98 -5.51 8.44
CA ALA A 147 12.25 -5.59 7.01
C ALA A 147 11.22 -4.80 6.19
N LEU A 148 9.93 -4.88 6.52
CA LEU A 148 8.89 -4.07 5.86
C LEU A 148 9.13 -2.56 6.03
N LEU A 149 9.56 -2.11 7.21
CA LEU A 149 9.86 -0.70 7.49
C LEU A 149 11.09 -0.18 6.74
N LEU A 150 12.01 -1.08 6.35
CA LEU A 150 13.22 -0.75 5.60
C LEU A 150 13.02 -0.77 4.08
N LEU A 151 11.87 -1.28 3.58
CA LEU A 151 11.62 -1.33 2.15
C LEU A 151 11.34 0.07 1.59
N ASP A 152 11.90 0.35 0.41
CA ASP A 152 11.38 1.44 -0.40
C ASP A 152 10.06 1.01 -1.03
N HIS A 153 8.99 1.72 -0.64
CA HIS A 153 7.66 1.43 -1.14
C HIS A 153 7.39 2.07 -2.51
N GLY A 154 8.32 2.85 -3.06
CA GLY A 154 8.20 3.48 -4.37
C GLY A 154 6.89 4.26 -4.50
N TYR A 155 6.49 4.94 -3.42
CA TYR A 155 5.19 5.61 -3.33
C TYR A 155 5.12 6.80 -4.28
N PHE A 156 4.03 6.87 -5.04
CA PHE A 156 3.69 8.07 -5.80
C PHE A 156 2.18 8.20 -5.92
N ARG A 157 1.73 9.42 -6.22
CA ARG A 157 0.31 9.73 -6.38
C ARG A 157 0.09 10.67 -7.55
N PHE A 158 -1.15 10.84 -7.91
CA PHE A 158 -1.62 11.88 -8.79
C PHE A 158 -2.83 12.54 -8.15
N ASP A 159 -2.85 13.85 -8.23
CA ASP A 159 -3.90 14.67 -7.63
C ASP A 159 -4.56 15.54 -8.71
N ASP A 160 -5.89 15.65 -8.64
CA ASP A 160 -6.71 16.74 -9.20
C ASP A 160 -6.92 17.76 -8.07
N ASP A 161 -6.01 18.75 -8.00
CA ASP A 161 -5.95 19.75 -6.94
C ASP A 161 -6.35 21.14 -7.45
N PRO A 162 -7.66 21.43 -7.57
CA PRO A 162 -8.15 22.74 -8.00
C PRO A 162 -7.97 23.81 -6.93
N ILE A 163 -7.69 23.45 -5.67
CA ILE A 163 -7.60 24.38 -4.54
C ILE A 163 -6.23 25.05 -4.50
N ASN A 164 -5.16 24.27 -4.67
CA ASN A 164 -3.79 24.79 -4.57
C ASN A 164 -3.16 25.11 -5.92
N VAL A 165 -3.94 25.07 -7.02
CA VAL A 165 -3.43 25.32 -8.38
C VAL A 165 -2.72 26.68 -8.47
N ASN A 166 -1.47 26.64 -8.94
CA ASN A 166 -0.63 27.82 -9.11
C ASN A 166 0.20 27.71 -10.41
N GLY A 167 -0.52 27.70 -11.54
CA GLY A 167 0.08 27.64 -12.87
C GLY A 167 1.07 26.47 -13.02
N ARG A 168 2.29 26.77 -13.48
CA ARG A 168 3.36 25.77 -13.64
C ARG A 168 4.08 25.38 -12.34
N VAL A 169 3.88 26.15 -11.26
CA VAL A 169 4.49 25.86 -9.95
C VAL A 169 3.76 24.70 -9.27
N HIS A 170 2.42 24.72 -9.34
CA HIS A 170 1.56 23.63 -8.85
C HIS A 170 0.43 23.40 -9.84
N PRO A 171 0.63 22.57 -10.88
CA PRO A 171 -0.39 22.26 -11.86
C PRO A 171 -1.60 21.59 -11.19
N ARG A 172 -2.81 21.88 -11.65
CA ARG A 172 -4.03 21.27 -11.11
C ARG A 172 -3.96 19.75 -11.14
N TYR A 173 -3.60 19.19 -12.30
CA TYR A 173 -3.39 17.76 -12.47
C TYR A 173 -1.89 17.49 -12.43
N HIS A 174 -1.44 16.72 -11.45
CA HIS A 174 -0.01 16.46 -11.31
C HIS A 174 0.28 15.12 -10.64
N PHE A 175 1.40 14.52 -11.02
CA PHE A 175 2.01 13.44 -10.26
C PHE A 175 2.94 14.01 -9.20
N ASP A 176 2.95 13.34 -8.05
CA ASP A 176 3.94 13.48 -7.00
C ASP A 176 4.73 12.19 -6.87
N PHE A 177 6.01 12.23 -7.24
CA PHE A 177 6.96 11.15 -7.00
C PHE A 177 7.76 11.45 -5.75
N PHE A 178 7.71 10.55 -4.76
CA PHE A 178 8.43 10.71 -3.50
C PHE A 178 9.73 9.92 -3.58
N CYS A 179 10.85 10.63 -3.64
CA CYS A 179 12.18 10.00 -3.68
C CYS A 179 12.63 9.60 -2.27
N ASN A 180 12.16 10.33 -1.26
CA ASN A 180 12.22 9.96 0.15
C ASN A 180 11.10 10.72 0.89
N ASN A 181 11.07 10.61 2.22
CA ASN A 181 10.07 11.24 3.09
C ASN A 181 10.08 12.78 3.07
N SER A 182 11.14 13.42 2.57
CA SER A 182 11.33 14.87 2.60
C SER A 182 11.51 15.51 1.22
N THR A 183 11.64 14.73 0.15
CA THR A 183 11.85 15.23 -1.21
C THR A 183 10.88 14.58 -2.19
N ASN A 184 10.14 15.43 -2.90
CA ASN A 184 9.29 15.02 -4.00
C ASN A 184 9.65 15.79 -5.28
N VAL A 185 9.32 15.17 -6.40
CA VAL A 185 9.37 15.80 -7.73
C VAL A 185 7.97 15.71 -8.31
N LYS A 186 7.52 16.82 -8.92
CA LYS A 186 6.20 16.91 -9.52
C LYS A 186 6.28 16.92 -11.04
N ILE A 187 5.31 16.27 -11.68
CA ILE A 187 5.09 16.37 -13.13
C ILE A 187 3.63 16.73 -13.37
N GLY A 188 3.38 17.90 -13.97
CA GLY A 188 2.03 18.34 -14.32
C GLY A 188 1.53 17.73 -15.63
N SER A 189 0.20 17.58 -15.73
CA SER A 189 -0.50 17.40 -17.01
C SER A 189 -1.52 18.50 -17.21
N ASN A 190 -1.76 18.87 -18.48
CA ASN A 190 -2.77 19.85 -18.83
C ASN A 190 -4.19 19.27 -18.79
N ILE A 191 -4.31 17.94 -18.76
CA ILE A 191 -5.58 17.21 -18.75
C ILE A 191 -5.67 16.30 -17.53
N ARG A 192 -6.90 15.99 -17.12
CA ARG A 192 -7.13 14.93 -16.14
C ARG A 192 -6.79 13.60 -16.79
N ILE A 193 -5.93 12.83 -16.13
CA ILE A 193 -5.54 11.49 -16.60
C ILE A 193 -6.68 10.51 -16.29
N ALA A 194 -7.03 9.69 -17.27
CA ALA A 194 -8.07 8.68 -17.15
C ALA A 194 -7.57 7.44 -16.40
N ASP A 195 -8.48 6.73 -15.73
CA ASP A 195 -8.14 5.55 -14.91
C ASP A 195 -7.43 4.44 -15.72
N SER A 196 -7.75 4.32 -17.01
CA SER A 196 -7.11 3.36 -17.92
C SER A 196 -5.60 3.58 -18.05
N PHE A 197 -5.13 4.82 -17.89
CA PHE A 197 -3.69 5.13 -17.91
C PHE A 197 -2.95 4.35 -16.82
N PHE A 198 -3.52 4.21 -15.62
CA PHE A 198 -2.86 3.53 -14.50
C PHE A 198 -2.85 2.02 -14.67
N LEU A 199 -3.90 1.47 -15.29
CA LEU A 199 -3.92 0.06 -15.68
C LEU A 199 -2.78 -0.24 -16.67
N ASP A 200 -2.60 0.63 -17.67
CA ASP A 200 -1.58 0.46 -18.70
C ASP A 200 -0.17 0.75 -18.16
N LEU A 201 -0.03 1.70 -17.24
CA LEU A 201 1.25 2.07 -16.62
C LEU A 201 1.94 0.87 -15.94
N PHE A 202 1.17 0.03 -15.25
CA PHE A 202 1.71 -1.12 -14.53
C PHE A 202 1.72 -2.41 -15.34
N ASP A 203 1.06 -2.43 -16.49
CA ASP A 203 1.05 -3.57 -17.40
C ASP A 203 2.34 -3.65 -18.23
N ALA A 204 3.21 -4.58 -17.84
CA ALA A 204 4.47 -4.79 -18.55
C ALA A 204 4.30 -5.29 -19.99
N SER A 205 3.12 -5.82 -20.34
CA SER A 205 2.80 -6.31 -21.69
C SER A 205 2.28 -5.23 -22.64
N LYS A 206 1.98 -4.03 -22.14
CA LYS A 206 1.49 -2.89 -22.93
C LYS A 206 2.59 -1.85 -23.17
N ASP A 207 2.36 -1.03 -24.20
CA ASP A 207 3.17 0.15 -24.46
C ASP A 207 3.07 1.15 -23.30
N ARG A 208 4.18 1.86 -23.04
CA ARG A 208 4.23 2.82 -21.93
C ARG A 208 3.39 4.05 -22.28
N PRO A 209 2.44 4.44 -21.42
CA PRO A 209 1.59 5.58 -21.73
C PRO A 209 2.39 6.89 -21.62
N TYR A 210 2.12 7.82 -22.53
CA TYR A 210 2.69 9.16 -22.51
C TYR A 210 1.81 10.12 -21.72
N LEU A 211 2.43 11.09 -21.05
CA LEU A 211 1.72 12.24 -20.50
C LEU A 211 1.40 13.20 -21.65
N ALA A 212 0.12 13.60 -21.77
CA ALA A 212 -0.35 14.60 -22.73
C ALA A 212 -0.30 16.02 -22.14
#